data_AF-A0A521LBE1-F1
#
_entry.id   AF-A0A521LBE1-F1
#
_cell.length_a   1.000
_cell.length_b   1.000
_cell.length_c   1.000
_cell.angle_alpha   90.00
_cell.angle_beta   90.00
_cell.angle_gamma   90.00
#
_symmetry.space_group_name_H-M   'P 1'
#
loop_
_entity.id
_entity.type
_entity.pdbx_description
1 polymer ?
#
loop_
_entity_poly.entity_id
_entity_poly.type
_entity_poly.pdbx_seq_one_letter_code
_entity_poly.pdbx_strand_id
1 'polypeptide(L)'
;MILALGLILSLQAVTQARHAAAMAWEVRRAHTLLTHLMESAPRSFDEQQGDSDGFSWRVEVQLTGAERPVEVCRRSTTLTNIRSGRNYSAATLEACPPADPA
;
A
#
# COMPACT_ATOMS: atom_id res chain seq x y z
N MET A 1 29.56 10.59 36.06
CA MET A 1 28.37 11.02 35.28
C MET A 1 28.55 10.92 33.76
N ILE A 2 29.73 11.23 33.17
CA ILE A 2 29.94 11.23 31.70
C ILE A 2 29.72 9.85 31.06
N LEU A 3 30.14 8.76 31.72
CA LEU A 3 29.97 7.39 31.21
C LEU A 3 28.49 6.95 31.11
N ALA A 4 27.64 7.41 32.03
CA ALA A 4 26.22 7.06 32.04
C ALA A 4 25.47 7.73 30.87
N LEU A 5 25.83 8.98 30.53
CA LEU A 5 25.27 9.71 29.39
C LEU A 5 25.60 9.04 28.05
N GLY A 6 26.84 8.58 27.87
CA GLY A 6 27.23 7.84 26.66
C GLY A 6 26.47 6.52 26.49
N LEU A 7 26.25 5.79 27.60
CA LEU A 7 25.48 4.55 27.57
C LEU A 7 24.02 4.80 27.19
N ILE A 8 23.38 5.82 27.78
CA ILE A 8 21.99 6.19 27.48
C ILE A 8 21.83 6.59 26.01
N LEU A 9 22.76 7.40 25.48
CA LEU A 9 22.75 7.81 24.06
C LEU A 9 22.91 6.62 23.12
N SER A 10 23.79 5.67 23.44
CA SER A 10 23.99 4.46 22.63
C SER A 10 22.76 3.54 22.63
N LEU A 11 22.08 3.40 23.77
CA LEU A 11 20.83 2.64 23.90
C LEU A 11 19.71 3.29 23.06
N GLN A 12 19.58 4.62 23.12
CA GLN A 12 18.62 5.35 22.30
C GLN A 12 18.92 5.24 20.81
N ALA A 13 20.19 5.30 20.41
CA ALA A 13 20.58 5.11 19.02
C ALA A 13 20.21 3.70 18.51
N VAL A 14 20.43 2.65 19.32
CA VAL A 14 20.07 1.27 18.97
C VAL A 14 18.55 1.09 18.86
N THR A 15 17.77 1.67 19.78
CA THR A 15 16.31 1.56 19.70
C THR A 15 15.77 2.30 18.48
N GLN A 16 16.27 3.49 18.17
CA GLN A 16 15.92 4.23 16.96
C GLN A 16 16.30 3.46 15.68
N ALA A 17 17.50 2.87 15.63
CA ALA A 17 17.92 2.06 14.49
C ALA A 17 17.00 0.84 14.27
N ARG A 18 16.58 0.17 15.35
CA ARG A 18 15.61 -0.94 15.26
C ARG A 18 14.25 -0.49 14.75
N HIS A 19 13.76 0.66 15.21
CA HIS A 19 12.49 1.23 14.73
C HIS A 19 12.58 1.60 13.25
N ALA A 20 13.67 2.27 12.84
CA ALA A 20 13.90 2.61 11.43
C ALA A 20 13.97 1.36 10.54
N ALA A 21 14.67 0.31 11.00
CA ALA A 21 14.73 -0.95 10.27
C ALA A 21 13.36 -1.62 10.15
N ALA A 22 12.57 -1.66 11.23
CA ALA A 22 11.21 -2.21 11.19
C ALA A 22 10.31 -1.45 10.22
N MET A 23 10.38 -0.11 10.22
CA MET A 23 9.66 0.75 9.28
C MET A 23 10.07 0.49 7.83
N ALA A 24 11.37 0.39 7.55
CA ALA A 24 11.87 0.11 6.21
C ALA A 24 11.40 -1.27 5.70
N TRP A 25 11.38 -2.27 6.57
CA TRP A 25 10.84 -3.60 6.24
C TRP A 25 9.34 -3.57 5.98
N GLU A 26 8.56 -2.84 6.77
CA GLU A 26 7.12 -2.66 6.55
C GLU A 26 6.84 -2.00 5.20
N VAL A 27 7.53 -0.90 4.90
CA VAL A 27 7.39 -0.19 3.61
C VAL A 27 7.77 -1.09 2.44
N ARG A 28 8.85 -1.87 2.55
CA ARG A 28 9.26 -2.80 1.49
C ARG A 28 8.19 -3.86 1.24
N ARG A 29 7.61 -4.45 2.29
CA ARG A 29 6.52 -5.43 2.16
C ARG A 29 5.26 -4.81 1.56
N ALA A 30 4.87 -3.63 2.06
CA ALA A 30 3.73 -2.90 1.53
C ALA A 30 3.92 -2.59 0.03
N HIS A 31 5.13 -2.17 -0.38
CA HIS A 31 5.44 -1.93 -1.78
C HIS A 31 5.36 -3.20 -2.63
N THR A 32 5.96 -4.31 -2.18
CA THR A 32 5.88 -5.59 -2.90
C THR A 32 4.42 -6.06 -3.06
N LEU A 33 3.60 -5.96 -2.01
CA LEU A 33 2.19 -6.37 -2.08
C LEU A 33 1.38 -5.42 -2.96
N LEU A 34 1.62 -4.10 -2.89
CA LEU A 34 0.97 -3.12 -3.77
C LEU A 34 1.26 -3.44 -5.24
N THR A 35 2.54 -3.63 -5.60
CA THR A 35 2.93 -3.96 -6.97
C THR A 35 2.28 -5.26 -7.41
N HIS A 36 2.32 -6.29 -6.56
CA HIS A 36 1.67 -7.56 -6.87
C HIS A 36 0.17 -7.38 -7.15
N LEU A 37 -0.57 -6.69 -6.27
CA LEU A 37 -2.01 -6.47 -6.44
C LEU A 37 -2.36 -5.63 -7.66
N MET A 38 -1.53 -4.64 -8.02
CA MET A 38 -1.73 -3.88 -9.25
C MET A 38 -1.52 -4.72 -10.52
N GLU A 39 -0.59 -5.68 -10.47
CA GLU A 39 -0.29 -6.55 -11.60
C GLU A 39 -1.27 -7.73 -11.73
N SER A 40 -1.67 -8.34 -10.60
CA SER A 40 -2.39 -9.61 -10.57
C SER A 40 -3.89 -9.50 -10.35
N ALA A 41 -4.37 -8.45 -9.66
CA ALA A 41 -5.80 -8.38 -9.35
C ALA A 41 -6.62 -8.15 -10.64
N PRO A 42 -7.77 -8.84 -10.80
CA PRO A 42 -8.66 -8.66 -11.94
C PRO A 42 -9.01 -7.19 -12.15
N ARG A 43 -9.12 -6.80 -13.43
CA ARG A 43 -9.60 -5.47 -13.83
C ARG A 43 -11.12 -5.51 -13.90
N SER A 44 -11.77 -5.51 -12.74
CA SER A 44 -13.23 -5.48 -12.60
C SER A 44 -13.66 -4.20 -11.90
N PHE A 45 -14.88 -3.75 -12.15
CA PHE A 45 -15.49 -2.68 -11.35
C PHE A 45 -15.89 -3.15 -9.95
N ASP A 46 -15.96 -4.46 -9.72
CA ASP A 46 -16.21 -5.01 -8.40
C ASP A 46 -15.05 -4.68 -7.44
N GLU A 47 -15.41 -4.22 -6.25
CA GLU A 47 -14.48 -4.02 -5.16
C GLU A 47 -13.88 -5.36 -4.74
N GLN A 48 -12.56 -5.45 -4.78
CA GLN A 48 -11.83 -6.62 -4.31
C GLN A 48 -11.12 -6.27 -3.01
N GLN A 49 -11.23 -7.16 -2.03
CA GLN A 49 -10.62 -6.95 -0.72
C GLN A 49 -10.16 -8.27 -0.11
N GLY A 50 -9.22 -8.18 0.82
CA GLY A 50 -8.74 -9.32 1.58
C GLY A 50 -7.64 -8.96 2.56
N ASP A 51 -6.99 -9.98 3.11
CA ASP A 51 -5.88 -9.83 4.05
C ASP A 51 -4.67 -10.62 3.55
N SER A 52 -3.46 -10.05 3.64
CA SER A 52 -2.21 -10.73 3.33
C SER A 52 -1.02 -10.09 4.04
N ASP A 53 -0.08 -10.91 4.51
CA ASP A 53 1.20 -10.47 5.11
C ASP A 53 1.08 -9.41 6.23
N GLY A 54 -0.03 -9.41 6.96
CA GLY A 54 -0.32 -8.44 8.02
C GLY A 54 -0.89 -7.11 7.54
N PHE A 55 -1.38 -7.06 6.29
CA PHE A 55 -2.10 -5.94 5.70
C PHE A 55 -3.51 -6.37 5.29
N SER A 56 -4.51 -5.55 5.62
CA SER A 56 -5.80 -5.60 4.93
C SER A 56 -5.70 -4.77 3.66
N TRP A 57 -6.23 -5.26 2.56
CA TRP A 57 -6.10 -4.62 1.26
C TRP A 57 -7.44 -4.48 0.56
N ARG A 58 -7.52 -3.45 -0.29
CA ARG A 58 -8.67 -3.14 -1.16
C ARG A 58 -8.18 -2.67 -2.51
N VAL A 59 -8.78 -3.16 -3.58
CA VAL A 59 -8.61 -2.72 -4.96
C VAL A 59 -9.95 -2.21 -5.46
N GLU A 60 -9.95 -1.02 -6.05
CA GLU A 60 -11.15 -0.37 -6.56
C GLU A 60 -10.86 0.23 -7.94
N VAL A 61 -11.80 0.08 -8.88
CA VAL A 61 -11.72 0.69 -10.21
C VAL A 61 -12.87 1.67 -10.36
N GLN A 62 -12.55 2.94 -10.62
CA GLN A 62 -13.52 4.03 -10.76
C GLN A 62 -13.40 4.71 -12.12
N LEU A 63 -14.53 5.10 -12.72
CA LEU A 63 -14.54 5.89 -13.96
C LEU A 63 -13.96 7.29 -13.71
N THR A 64 -13.02 7.72 -14.56
CA THR A 64 -12.34 9.02 -14.44
C THR A 64 -13.06 10.10 -15.24
N GLY A 65 -14.37 10.27 -15.04
CA GLY A 65 -15.17 11.33 -15.68
C GLY A 65 -15.34 11.21 -17.21
N ALA A 66 -16.52 11.57 -17.71
CA ALA A 66 -16.96 11.29 -19.09
C ALA A 66 -16.45 12.27 -20.18
N GLU A 67 -15.39 13.05 -19.92
CA GLU A 67 -14.97 14.12 -20.84
C GLU A 67 -14.01 13.67 -21.96
N ARG A 68 -13.63 12.40 -21.99
CA ARG A 68 -12.64 11.88 -22.96
C ARG A 68 -13.28 10.91 -23.95
N PRO A 69 -12.80 10.88 -25.21
CA PRO A 69 -13.29 9.95 -26.23
C PRO A 69 -12.95 8.47 -25.93
N VAL A 70 -12.11 8.22 -24.93
CA VAL A 70 -11.77 6.89 -24.41
C VAL A 70 -12.12 6.88 -22.93
N GLU A 71 -12.89 5.88 -22.49
CA GLU A 71 -13.18 5.68 -21.08
C GLU A 71 -11.89 5.26 -20.35
N VAL A 72 -11.38 6.19 -19.53
CA VAL A 72 -10.24 5.95 -18.65
C VAL A 72 -10.78 5.67 -17.26
N CYS A 73 -10.28 4.62 -16.64
CA CYS A 73 -10.60 4.24 -15.28
C CYS A 73 -9.38 4.44 -14.38
N ARG A 74 -9.63 4.98 -13.19
CA ARG A 74 -8.67 5.03 -12.11
C ARG A 74 -8.77 3.74 -11.32
N ARG A 75 -7.71 2.94 -11.36
CA ARG A 75 -7.55 1.79 -10.46
C ARG A 75 -6.75 2.23 -9.26
N SER A 76 -7.31 2.07 -8.06
CA SER A 76 -6.66 2.35 -6.80
C SER A 76 -6.45 1.06 -6.01
N THR A 77 -5.33 0.95 -5.33
CA THR A 77 -5.05 -0.13 -4.38
C THR A 77 -4.64 0.50 -3.07
N THR A 78 -5.29 0.09 -1.98
CA THR A 78 -5.02 0.57 -0.63
C THR A 78 -4.67 -0.62 0.25
N LEU A 79 -3.57 -0.52 0.98
CA LEU A 79 -3.18 -1.42 2.06
C LEU A 79 -3.26 -0.69 3.38
N THR A 80 -3.75 -1.37 4.41
CA THR A 80 -3.70 -0.92 5.79
C THR A 80 -2.97 -1.97 6.61
N ASN A 81 -1.86 -1.60 7.26
CA ASN A 81 -1.16 -2.51 8.14
C ASN A 81 -2.00 -2.77 9.39
N ILE A 82 -2.29 -4.04 9.69
CA ILE A 82 -3.20 -4.43 10.78
C ILE A 82 -2.63 -4.07 12.15
N ARG A 83 -1.30 -4.02 12.29
CA ARG A 83 -0.63 -3.71 13.58
C ARG A 83 -0.40 -2.22 13.77
N SER A 84 0.13 -1.55 12.75
CA SER A 84 0.53 -0.15 12.84
C SER A 84 -0.59 0.83 12.47
N GLY A 85 -1.65 0.35 11.80
CA GLY A 85 -2.72 1.18 11.25
C GLY A 85 -2.29 2.07 10.08
N ARG A 86 -1.04 1.94 9.60
CA ARG A 86 -0.53 2.76 8.50
C ARG A 86 -1.17 2.37 7.17
N ASN A 87 -1.50 3.38 6.40
CA ASN A 87 -2.07 3.23 5.06
C ASN A 87 -1.02 3.44 3.98
N TYR A 88 -1.04 2.59 2.97
CA TYR A 88 -0.20 2.65 1.79
C TYR A 88 -1.11 2.56 0.58
N SER A 89 -1.02 3.50 -0.36
CA SER A 89 -1.88 3.49 -1.53
C SER A 89 -1.09 3.75 -2.81
N ALA A 90 -1.57 3.16 -3.88
CA ALA A 90 -1.13 3.40 -5.24
C ALA A 90 -2.37 3.57 -6.13
N ALA A 91 -2.24 4.39 -7.17
CA ALA A 91 -3.28 4.53 -8.17
C ALA A 91 -2.66 4.63 -9.56
N THR A 92 -3.32 4.02 -10.53
CA THR A 92 -2.96 4.10 -11.94
C THR A 92 -4.19 4.48 -12.76
N LEU A 93 -3.94 5.06 -13.93
CA LEU A 93 -4.97 5.32 -14.93
C LEU A 93 -4.81 4.28 -16.04
N GLU A 94 -5.86 3.52 -16.30
CA GLU A 94 -5.88 2.50 -17.34
C GLU A 94 -7.17 2.60 -18.17
N ALA A 95 -7.20 1.93 -19.32
CA ALA A 95 -8.43 1.79 -20.08
C ALA A 95 -9.44 1.02 -19.22
N CYS A 96 -10.70 1.47 -19.21
CA CYS A 96 -11.75 0.77 -18.49
C CYS A 96 -11.90 -0.67 -19.00
N PRO A 97 -12.17 -1.64 -18.11
CA PRO A 97 -12.46 -3.00 -18.53
C PRO A 97 -13.71 -3.01 -19.42
N PRO A 98 -13.82 -3.98 -20.36
CA PRO A 98 -15.00 -4.12 -21.18
C PRO A 98 -16.23 -4.26 -20.28
N ALA A 99 -17.33 -3.60 -20.64
CA ALA A 99 -18.60 -3.80 -19.94
C ALA A 99 -18.95 -5.30 -19.99
N ASP A 100 -19.21 -5.90 -18.83
CA ASP A 100 -19.62 -7.30 -18.78
C ASP A 100 -20.87 -7.49 -19.64
N PRO A 101 -20.90 -8.46 -20.57
CA PRO A 101 -22.12 -8.81 -21.27
C PRO A 101 -23.09 -9.42 -20.25
N ALA A 102 -24.16 -8.68 -19.96
CA ALA A 102 -25.27 -9.12 -19.12
C ALA A 102 -25.92 -10.42 -19.60
#